data_AF-A0A397SCL8-F1
#
_entry.id   AF-A0A397SCL8-F1
#
_cell.length_a   1.000
_cell.length_b   1.000
_cell.length_c   1.000
_cell.angle_alpha   90.00
_cell.angle_beta   90.00
_cell.angle_gamma   90.00
#
_symmetry.space_group_name_H-M   'P 1'
#
loop_
_entity.id
_entity.type
_entity.pdbx_description
1 polymer ?
#
loop_
_entity_poly.entity_id
_entity_poly.type
_entity_poly.pdbx_seq_one_letter_code
_entity_poly.pdbx_strand_id
1 'polypeptide(L)'
;MDPEIHQKMNGMVRNYVLSDEFWEMLDLIARFLEPMVMTLKLFESDTSTLSTIYFYFKKLMNQISEILCGFSDNIQQLVQKWWEYSYHSVMIVAYMLDPRFLEESKNANVEAIGYDEFTKFTSKRFGQEESVSLFIELVTFRQKNPPYDNETIWLSSANLIPSVWW
;
A
#
# COMPACT_ATOMS: atom_id res chain seq x y z
N MET A 1 -31.01 4.77 -28.59
CA MET A 1 -30.11 3.74 -29.15
C MET A 1 -30.30 3.71 -30.65
N ASP A 2 -29.21 3.61 -31.39
CA ASP A 2 -29.19 3.63 -32.87
C ASP A 2 -29.82 2.35 -33.46
N PRO A 3 -30.84 2.44 -34.34
CA PRO A 3 -31.47 1.29 -34.99
C PRO A 3 -30.51 0.40 -35.79
N GLU A 4 -29.39 0.93 -36.27
CA GLU A 4 -28.41 0.15 -37.03
C GLU A 4 -27.63 -0.86 -36.16
N ILE A 5 -27.39 -0.54 -34.89
CA ILE A 5 -26.73 -1.44 -33.94
C ILE A 5 -27.62 -2.68 -33.69
N HIS A 6 -28.94 -2.52 -33.75
CA HIS A 6 -29.89 -3.61 -33.54
C HIS A 6 -29.91 -4.66 -34.66
N GLN A 7 -29.51 -4.32 -35.89
CA GLN A 7 -29.51 -5.25 -37.03
C GLN A 7 -28.18 -5.97 -37.25
N LYS A 8 -27.06 -5.44 -36.76
CA LYS A 8 -25.72 -6.03 -37.01
C LYS A 8 -25.21 -6.96 -35.89
N MET A 9 -25.77 -6.87 -34.68
CA MET A 9 -25.27 -7.63 -33.52
C MET A 9 -25.96 -8.99 -33.40
N ASN A 10 -25.18 -10.05 -33.17
CA ASN A 10 -25.69 -11.40 -32.93
C ASN A 10 -26.72 -11.38 -31.78
N GLY A 11 -27.89 -11.99 -32.00
CA GLY A 11 -29.00 -11.97 -31.04
C GLY A 11 -28.66 -12.54 -29.66
N MET A 12 -27.75 -13.53 -29.59
CA MET A 12 -27.27 -14.10 -28.32
C MET A 12 -26.40 -13.10 -27.55
N VAL A 13 -25.48 -12.42 -28.25
CA VAL A 13 -24.65 -11.35 -27.66
C VAL A 13 -25.52 -10.20 -27.20
N ARG A 14 -26.53 -9.83 -27.99
CA ARG A 14 -27.51 -8.79 -27.62
C ARG A 14 -28.27 -9.14 -26.36
N ASN A 15 -28.78 -10.36 -26.25
CA ASN A 15 -29.51 -10.78 -25.07
C ASN A 15 -28.62 -10.84 -23.82
N TYR A 16 -27.35 -11.21 -23.99
CA TYR A 16 -26.39 -11.20 -22.89
C TYR A 16 -26.02 -9.77 -22.44
N VAL A 17 -25.70 -8.86 -23.35
CA VAL A 17 -25.36 -7.46 -22.99
C VAL A 17 -26.54 -6.71 -22.35
N LEU A 18 -27.78 -7.13 -22.66
CA LEU A 18 -28.98 -6.56 -22.06
C LEU A 18 -29.40 -7.27 -20.76
N SER A 19 -28.68 -8.31 -20.32
CA SER A 19 -28.98 -9.00 -19.06
C SER A 19 -28.40 -8.25 -17.88
N ASP A 20 -29.08 -8.34 -16.73
CA ASP A 20 -28.59 -7.78 -15.47
C ASP A 20 -27.26 -8.43 -15.05
N GLU A 21 -27.12 -9.74 -15.29
CA GLU A 21 -25.91 -10.52 -15.00
C GLU A 21 -24.65 -9.92 -15.65
N PHE A 22 -24.75 -9.45 -16.90
CA PHE A 22 -23.63 -8.80 -17.57
C PHE A 22 -23.20 -7.51 -16.87
N TRP A 23 -24.16 -6.67 -16.48
CA TRP A 23 -23.88 -5.39 -15.84
C TRP A 23 -23.43 -5.56 -14.38
N GLU A 24 -23.96 -6.55 -13.66
CA GLU A 24 -23.48 -6.92 -12.32
C GLU A 24 -22.02 -7.41 -12.36
N MET A 25 -21.65 -8.21 -13.37
CA MET A 25 -20.27 -8.64 -13.55
C MET A 25 -19.35 -7.47 -13.90
N LEU A 26 -19.80 -6.55 -14.76
CA LEU A 26 -19.04 -5.32 -15.07
C LEU A 26 -18.85 -4.42 -13.84
N ASP A 27 -19.89 -4.26 -13.02
CA ASP A 27 -19.80 -3.50 -11.76
C ASP A 27 -18.79 -4.14 -10.81
N LEU A 28 -18.81 -5.47 -10.69
CA LEU A 28 -17.83 -6.20 -9.89
C LEU A 28 -16.39 -5.99 -10.39
N ILE A 29 -16.16 -6.05 -11.71
CA ILE A 29 -14.85 -5.76 -12.30
C ILE A 29 -14.41 -4.31 -11.98
N ALA A 30 -15.32 -3.34 -12.13
CA ALA A 30 -15.04 -1.94 -11.84
C ALA A 30 -14.62 -1.75 -10.36
N ARG A 31 -15.30 -2.41 -9.42
CA ARG A 31 -14.96 -2.35 -7.99
C ARG A 31 -13.55 -2.86 -7.66
N PHE A 32 -13.01 -3.82 -8.42
CA PHE A 32 -11.61 -4.24 -8.25
C PHE A 32 -10.62 -3.27 -8.90
N LEU A 33 -10.93 -2.77 -10.09
CA LEU A 33 -10.02 -1.91 -10.84
C LEU A 33 -9.90 -0.51 -10.23
N GLU A 34 -10.99 0.02 -9.67
CA GLU A 34 -11.00 1.36 -9.07
C GLU A 34 -9.94 1.56 -7.97
N PRO A 35 -9.86 0.74 -6.91
CA PRO A 35 -8.84 0.91 -5.88
C PRO A 35 -7.41 0.72 -6.44
N MET A 36 -7.22 -0.16 -7.43
CA MET A 36 -5.92 -0.32 -8.09
C MET A 36 -5.51 0.95 -8.84
N VAL A 37 -6.40 1.52 -9.66
CA VAL A 37 -6.14 2.75 -10.41
C VAL A 37 -5.87 3.91 -9.46
N MET A 38 -6.64 4.03 -8.38
CA MET A 38 -6.43 5.07 -7.38
C MET A 38 -5.07 4.92 -6.67
N THR A 39 -4.64 3.69 -6.40
CA THR A 39 -3.34 3.40 -5.79
C THR A 39 -2.19 3.73 -6.75
N LEU A 40 -2.31 3.37 -8.03
CA LEU A 40 -1.34 3.72 -9.06
C LEU A 40 -1.17 5.23 -9.22
N LYS A 41 -2.28 5.98 -9.24
CA LYS A 41 -2.22 7.46 -9.26
C LYS A 41 -1.48 8.05 -8.06
N LEU A 42 -1.61 7.44 -6.88
CA LEU A 42 -0.89 7.87 -5.68
C LEU A 42 0.61 7.57 -5.82
N PHE A 43 0.98 6.40 -6.33
CA PHE A 43 2.37 6.03 -6.56
C PHE A 43 3.05 6.92 -7.60
N GLU A 44 2.34 7.29 -8.66
CA GLU A 44 2.83 8.15 -9.74
C GLU A 44 2.72 9.65 -9.42
N SER A 45 2.21 10.03 -8.25
CA SER A 45 2.08 11.44 -7.87
C SER A 45 3.43 12.07 -7.51
N ASP A 46 3.58 13.37 -7.80
CA ASP A 46 4.76 14.15 -7.42
C ASP A 46 4.93 14.29 -5.89
N THR A 47 3.89 13.92 -5.12
CA THR A 47 3.87 13.95 -3.66
C THR A 47 4.13 12.58 -3.03
N SER A 48 4.30 11.53 -3.84
CA SER A 48 4.52 10.17 -3.38
C SER A 48 5.85 10.07 -2.64
N THR A 49 5.80 9.63 -1.38
CA THR A 49 7.00 9.30 -0.61
C THR A 49 7.12 7.80 -0.45
N LEU A 50 8.35 7.32 -0.33
CA LEU A 50 8.63 5.89 -0.14
C LEU A 50 7.85 5.27 1.03
N SER A 51 7.66 6.04 2.10
CA SER A 51 6.83 5.67 3.25
C SER A 51 5.35 5.44 2.90
N THR A 52 4.79 6.22 1.99
CA THR A 52 3.38 6.11 1.58
C THR A 52 3.13 4.88 0.69
N ILE A 53 4.16 4.36 0.01
CA ILE A 53 4.03 3.21 -0.89
C ILE A 53 3.54 1.98 -0.13
N TYR A 54 4.20 1.67 0.99
CA TYR A 54 3.81 0.52 1.83
C TYR A 54 2.40 0.68 2.39
N PHE A 55 2.05 1.89 2.84
CA PHE A 55 0.73 2.22 3.34
C PHE A 55 -0.37 1.98 2.30
N TYR A 56 -0.25 2.59 1.12
CA TYR A 56 -1.27 2.48 0.08
C TYR A 56 -1.37 1.06 -0.47
N PHE A 57 -0.27 0.31 -0.52
CA PHE A 57 -0.33 -1.11 -0.87
C PHE A 57 -1.14 -1.92 0.15
N LYS A 58 -0.91 -1.75 1.46
CA LYS A 58 -1.71 -2.43 2.48
C LYS A 58 -3.18 -2.02 2.43
N LYS A 59 -3.46 -0.74 2.17
CA LYS A 59 -4.82 -0.24 1.96
C LYS A 59 -5.48 -0.91 0.74
N LEU A 60 -4.78 -1.01 -0.39
CA LEU A 60 -5.26 -1.70 -1.59
C LEU A 60 -5.61 -3.16 -1.29
N MET A 61 -4.71 -3.89 -0.63
CA MET A 61 -4.95 -5.30 -0.29
C MET A 61 -6.18 -5.47 0.61
N ASN A 62 -6.36 -4.59 1.59
CA ASN A 62 -7.55 -4.61 2.45
C ASN A 62 -8.83 -4.35 1.63
N GLN A 63 -8.83 -3.33 0.75
CA GLN A 63 -9.98 -3.01 -0.10
C GLN A 63 -10.34 -4.17 -1.05
N ILE A 64 -9.34 -4.83 -1.64
CA ILE A 64 -9.58 -6.01 -2.49
C ILE A 64 -10.12 -7.17 -1.66
N SER A 65 -9.67 -7.34 -0.41
CA SER A 65 -10.14 -8.43 0.47
C SER A 65 -11.59 -8.28 0.93
N GLU A 66 -12.12 -7.07 0.92
CA GLU A 66 -13.53 -6.79 1.25
C GLU A 66 -14.48 -7.13 0.10
N ILE A 67 -13.97 -7.29 -1.13
CA ILE A 67 -14.79 -7.65 -2.30
C ILE A 67 -14.97 -9.16 -2.35
N LEU A 68 -16.15 -9.63 -1.94
CA LEU A 68 -16.50 -11.05 -1.91
C LEU A 68 -17.00 -11.53 -3.28
N CYS A 69 -16.19 -12.33 -3.99
CA CYS A 69 -16.61 -13.01 -5.22
C CYS A 69 -15.82 -14.29 -5.49
N GLY A 70 -16.28 -15.13 -6.42
CA GLY A 70 -15.66 -16.42 -6.72
C GLY A 70 -14.23 -16.37 -7.29
N PHE A 71 -13.71 -15.18 -7.62
CA PHE A 71 -12.36 -14.98 -8.14
C PHE A 71 -11.52 -13.98 -7.32
N SER A 72 -12.02 -13.51 -6.16
CA SER A 72 -11.31 -12.54 -5.31
C SER A 72 -9.91 -13.03 -4.92
N ASP A 73 -9.79 -14.32 -4.58
CA ASP A 73 -8.53 -14.92 -4.15
C ASP A 73 -7.49 -14.90 -5.27
N ASN A 74 -7.91 -15.13 -6.52
CA ASN A 74 -7.02 -15.06 -7.68
C ASN A 74 -6.49 -13.64 -7.89
N ILE A 75 -7.34 -12.63 -7.72
CA ILE A 75 -6.94 -11.23 -7.84
C ILE A 75 -5.99 -10.85 -6.71
N GLN A 76 -6.29 -11.24 -5.46
CA GLN A 76 -5.40 -11.00 -4.33
C GLN A 76 -4.03 -11.65 -4.53
N GLN A 77 -3.98 -12.90 -5.00
CA GLN A 77 -2.73 -13.60 -5.31
C GLN A 77 -1.93 -12.90 -6.42
N LEU A 78 -2.61 -12.41 -7.45
CA LEU A 78 -1.96 -11.65 -8.51
C LEU A 78 -1.35 -10.35 -7.99
N VAL A 79 -2.11 -9.56 -7.24
CA VAL A 79 -1.63 -8.29 -6.65
C VAL A 79 -0.48 -8.53 -5.69
N GLN A 80 -0.58 -9.57 -4.84
CA GLN A 80 0.47 -9.97 -3.92
C GLN A 80 1.75 -10.40 -4.65
N LYS A 81 1.63 -11.18 -5.74
CA LYS A 81 2.79 -11.58 -6.56
C LYS A 81 3.52 -10.36 -7.16
N TRP A 82 2.78 -9.36 -7.64
CA TRP A 82 3.38 -8.14 -8.16
C TRP A 82 4.02 -7.29 -7.07
N TRP A 83 3.45 -7.28 -5.87
CA TRP A 83 4.07 -6.68 -4.70
C TRP A 83 5.39 -7.33 -4.36
N GLU A 84 5.45 -8.65 -4.24
CA GLU A 84 6.69 -9.38 -3.94
C GLU A 84 7.80 -9.10 -4.95
N TYR A 85 7.45 -8.91 -6.22
CA TYR A 85 8.41 -8.56 -7.26
C TYR A 85 8.97 -7.14 -7.11
N SER A 86 8.14 -6.18 -6.68
CA SER A 86 8.50 -4.76 -6.60
C SER A 86 8.95 -4.32 -5.20
N TYR A 87 8.70 -5.14 -4.18
CA TYR A 87 8.95 -4.83 -2.79
C TYR A 87 10.44 -4.74 -2.49
N HIS A 88 10.79 -3.73 -1.71
CA HIS A 88 12.12 -3.60 -1.12
C HIS A 88 11.97 -3.30 0.37
N SER A 89 12.83 -3.89 1.19
CA SER A 89 12.89 -3.66 2.66
C SER A 89 12.88 -2.18 3.08
N VAL A 90 13.45 -1.29 2.26
CA VAL A 90 13.46 0.15 2.52
C VAL A 90 12.05 0.75 2.56
N MET A 91 11.06 0.15 1.87
CA MET A 91 9.68 0.62 1.85
C MET A 91 9.02 0.49 3.23
N ILE A 92 9.14 -0.68 3.88
CA ILE A 92 8.56 -0.87 5.23
C ILE A 92 9.33 -0.06 6.28
N VAL A 93 10.66 0.04 6.13
CA VAL A 93 11.49 0.85 7.02
C VAL A 93 11.12 2.33 6.92
N ALA A 94 11.00 2.87 5.71
CA ALA A 94 10.56 4.25 5.49
C ALA A 94 9.15 4.49 6.05
N TYR A 95 8.24 3.51 5.92
CA TYR A 95 6.92 3.58 6.51
C TYR A 95 6.96 3.65 8.05
N MET A 96 7.78 2.82 8.71
CA MET A 96 7.95 2.83 10.17
C MET A 96 8.62 4.09 10.71
N LEU A 97 9.44 4.71 9.87
CA LEU A 97 10.21 5.90 10.18
C LEU A 97 9.44 7.19 9.89
N ASP A 98 8.31 7.12 9.19
CA ASP A 98 7.49 8.28 8.89
C ASP A 98 6.60 8.65 10.09
N PRO A 99 6.76 9.85 10.67
CA PRO A 99 5.96 10.31 11.79
C PRO A 99 4.44 10.25 11.56
N ARG A 100 3.98 10.41 10.32
CA ARG A 100 2.55 10.39 9.97
C ARG A 100 1.92 9.01 10.14
N PHE A 101 2.72 7.95 10.12
CA PHE A 101 2.28 6.56 10.19
C PHE A 101 2.76 5.85 11.45
N LEU A 102 3.25 6.60 12.43
CA LEU A 102 3.90 6.00 13.59
C LEU A 102 2.92 5.11 14.38
N GLU A 103 1.68 5.56 14.60
CA GLU A 103 0.70 4.78 15.34
C GLU A 103 0.16 3.61 14.52
N GLU A 104 -0.11 3.79 13.22
CA GLU A 104 -0.57 2.73 12.32
C GLU A 104 0.51 1.65 12.13
N SER A 105 1.78 2.03 12.09
CA SER A 105 2.91 1.12 11.95
C SER A 105 3.30 0.41 13.26
N LYS A 106 2.75 0.82 14.41
CA LYS A 106 2.83 0.05 15.68
C LYS A 106 1.94 -1.19 15.70
N ASN A 107 1.17 -1.44 14.64
CA ASN A 107 0.56 -2.75 14.46
C ASN A 107 1.63 -3.85 14.57
N ALA A 108 1.42 -4.81 15.47
CA ALA A 108 2.42 -5.84 15.80
C ALA A 108 2.95 -6.61 14.58
N ASN A 109 2.12 -6.82 13.55
CA ASN A 109 2.55 -7.49 12.33
C ASN A 109 3.51 -6.61 11.51
N VAL A 110 3.23 -5.31 11.39
CA VAL A 110 4.09 -4.38 10.63
C VAL A 110 5.40 -4.17 11.36
N GLU A 111 5.36 -3.92 12.67
CA GLU A 111 6.54 -3.63 13.46
C GLU A 111 7.50 -4.83 13.48
N ALA A 112 6.99 -6.05 13.68
CA ALA A 112 7.81 -7.25 13.67
C ALA A 112 8.48 -7.47 12.31
N ILE A 113 7.72 -7.36 11.20
CA ILE A 113 8.28 -7.51 9.85
C ILE A 113 9.33 -6.43 9.59
N GLY A 114 9.05 -5.18 9.96
CA GLY A 114 9.95 -4.09 9.65
C GLY A 114 11.23 -4.08 10.50
N TYR A 115 11.20 -4.56 11.75
CA TYR A 115 12.43 -4.82 12.51
C TYR A 115 13.27 -5.94 11.90
N ASP A 116 12.65 -7.03 11.45
CA ASP A 116 13.35 -8.11 10.76
C ASP A 116 13.97 -7.63 9.43
N GLU A 117 13.22 -6.88 8.62
CA GLU A 117 13.71 -6.30 7.36
C GLU A 117 14.82 -5.26 7.59
N PHE A 118 14.69 -4.42 8.62
CA PHE A 118 15.72 -3.44 8.99
C PHE A 118 17.02 -4.13 9.39
N THR A 119 16.94 -5.11 10.29
CA THR A 119 18.12 -5.85 10.78
C THR A 119 18.78 -6.68 9.68
N LYS A 120 18.00 -7.31 8.80
CA LYS A 120 18.51 -7.98 7.58
C LYS A 120 19.22 -7.01 6.65
N PHE A 121 18.72 -5.78 6.51
CA PHE A 121 19.34 -4.76 5.67
C PHE A 121 20.65 -4.26 6.28
N THR A 122 20.64 -3.86 7.56
CA THR A 122 21.82 -3.25 8.20
C THR A 122 22.95 -4.26 8.36
N SER A 123 22.66 -5.50 8.80
CA SER A 123 23.67 -6.55 8.98
C SER A 123 24.41 -6.95 7.69
N LYS A 124 23.80 -6.75 6.51
CA LYS A 124 24.44 -6.98 5.22
C LYS A 124 25.36 -5.85 4.78
N ARG A 125 25.17 -4.64 5.31
CA ARG A 125 25.80 -3.42 4.82
C ARG A 125 26.81 -2.83 5.79
N PHE A 126 26.60 -3.04 7.09
CA PHE A 126 27.37 -2.47 8.18
C PHE A 126 27.99 -3.55 9.06
N GLY A 127 28.94 -3.15 9.90
CA GLY A 127 29.47 -4.04 10.94
C GLY A 127 28.40 -4.40 11.98
N GLN A 128 28.67 -5.43 12.78
CA GLN A 128 27.73 -5.88 13.82
C GLN A 128 27.44 -4.77 14.85
N GLU A 129 28.47 -4.07 15.34
CA GLU A 129 28.31 -2.99 16.32
C GLU A 129 27.48 -1.83 15.77
N GLU A 130 27.76 -1.41 14.53
CA GLU A 130 27.02 -0.34 13.86
C GLU A 130 25.57 -0.74 13.58
N SER A 131 25.33 -1.99 13.16
CA SER A 131 23.97 -2.50 12.95
C SER A 131 23.15 -2.52 14.24
N VAL A 132 23.78 -2.88 15.37
CA VAL A 132 23.14 -2.83 16.70
C VAL A 132 22.84 -1.38 17.09
N SER A 133 23.78 -0.46 16.90
CA SER A 133 23.56 0.96 17.19
C SER A 133 22.40 1.56 16.38
N LEU A 134 22.33 1.25 15.08
CA LEU A 134 21.23 1.69 14.21
C LEU A 134 19.88 1.13 14.65
N PHE A 135 19.85 -0.11 15.12
CA PHE A 135 18.63 -0.73 15.64
C PHE A 135 18.16 -0.07 16.94
N ILE A 136 19.10 0.25 17.85
CA ILE A 136 18.79 1.00 19.08
C ILE A 136 18.22 2.38 18.72
N GLU A 137 18.79 3.06 17.73
CA GLU A 137 18.30 4.37 17.29
C GLU A 137 16.88 4.29 16.72
N LEU A 138 16.61 3.28 15.89
CA LEU A 138 15.27 3.02 15.36
C LEU A 138 14.24 2.82 16.49
N VAL A 139 14.58 2.04 17.51
CA VAL A 139 13.69 1.80 18.67
C VAL A 139 13.50 3.08 19.47
N THR A 140 14.56 3.84 19.72
CA THR A 140 14.52 5.14 20.42
C THR A 140 13.59 6.12 19.71
N PHE A 141 13.72 6.26 18.39
CA PHE A 141 12.83 7.06 17.55
C PHE A 141 11.38 6.61 17.68
N ARG A 142 11.11 5.31 17.53
CA ARG A 142 9.74 4.77 17.56
C ARG A 142 9.05 4.92 18.90
N GLN A 143 9.82 4.87 19.99
CA GLN A 143 9.32 5.10 21.34
C GLN A 143 9.17 6.57 21.69
N LYS A 144 9.60 7.50 20.81
CA LYS A 144 9.66 8.95 21.07
C LYS A 144 10.50 9.26 22.32
N ASN A 145 11.57 8.50 22.53
CA ASN A 145 12.53 8.78 23.59
C ASN A 145 13.47 9.92 23.14
N PRO A 146 14.11 10.67 24.07
CA PRO A 146 15.10 11.69 23.72
C PRO A 146 16.16 11.13 22.76
N PRO A 147 16.54 11.86 21.69
CA PRO A 147 16.20 13.26 21.38
C PRO A 147 14.87 13.46 20.61
N TYR A 148 14.10 12.40 20.40
CA TYR A 148 12.87 12.38 19.60
C TYR A 148 11.60 12.59 20.42
N ASP A 149 11.69 13.14 21.63
CA ASP A 149 10.55 13.33 22.55
C ASP A 149 9.81 14.67 22.35
N ASN A 150 10.25 15.50 21.41
CA ASN A 150 9.63 16.80 21.15
C ASN A 150 8.25 16.68 20.48
N GLU A 151 7.20 16.81 21.28
CA GLU A 151 5.80 16.73 20.83
C GLU A 151 5.43 17.75 19.74
N THR A 152 6.05 18.93 19.71
CA THR A 152 5.77 19.94 18.68
C THR A 152 6.19 19.43 17.30
N ILE A 153 7.33 18.75 17.19
CA ILE A 153 7.79 18.15 15.94
C ILE A 153 6.79 17.09 15.48
N TRP A 154 6.35 16.21 16.38
CA TRP A 154 5.36 15.18 16.06
C TRP A 154 4.02 15.77 15.61
N LEU A 155 3.48 16.76 16.31
CA LEU A 155 2.21 17.41 15.93
C LEU A 155 2.34 18.18 14.61
N SER A 156 3.51 18.75 14.33
CA SER A 156 3.78 19.44 13.06
C SER A 156 3.90 18.47 11.88
N SER A 157 4.13 17.18 12.13
CA SER A 157 4.35 16.20 11.07
C SER A 157 3.12 15.91 10.21
N ALA A 158 1.90 16.22 10.65
CA ALA A 158 0.76 16.13 9.74
C ALA A 158 0.77 17.23 8.65
N ASN A 159 1.48 18.34 8.89
CA ASN A 159 1.35 19.59 8.13
C ASN A 159 2.60 19.99 7.35
N LEU A 160 3.70 19.30 7.56
CA LEU A 160 4.97 19.54 6.90
C LEU A 160 5.21 18.51 5.79
N ILE A 161 6.03 18.86 4.81
CA ILE A 161 6.45 17.91 3.79
C ILE A 161 7.50 16.95 4.41
N PRO A 162 7.48 15.64 4.09
CA PRO A 162 8.38 14.68 4.71
C PRO A 162 9.88 15.01 4.56
N SER A 163 10.28 15.70 3.49
CA SER A 163 11.66 16.14 3.26
C SER A 163 12.15 17.21 4.23
N VAL A 164 11.29 17.77 5.09
CA VAL A 164 11.64 18.78 6.10
C VAL A 164 11.89 18.17 7.48
N TRP A 165 11.44 16.93 7.74
CA TRP A 165 11.71 16.25 9.02
C TRP A 165 12.99 15.43 9.03
N TRP A 166 13.39 14.92 7.86
CA TRP A 166 14.64 14.21 7.65
C TRP A 166 15.80 15.19 7.50
#